data_AF-A0A2A4QEM8-F1
#
_entry.id   AF-A0A2A4QEM8-F1
#
_cell.length_a   1.000
_cell.length_b   1.000
_cell.length_c   1.000
_cell.angle_alpha   90.00
_cell.angle_beta   90.00
_cell.angle_gamma   90.00
#
_symmetry.space_group_name_H-M   'P 1'
#
loop_
_entity.id
_entity.type
_entity.pdbx_description
1 polymer ?
#
loop_
_entity_poly.entity_id
_entity_poly.type
_entity_poly.pdbx_seq_one_letter_code
_entity_poly.pdbx_strand_id
1 'polypeptide(L)'
;MLIRIKFSSFMTKILIILILLFPGNNAKNRLKEFNAKLDHIVQVFKLNILDRDLCLKLKLDASKLARDVKKYVQATPDLAISMKSELLEVAKKGKALNVYISCLRDTGMYITSLKQFNYANNFVYGDLEYMHKAQYCSEVLIFSIDEFVAYIVKNPEPKGFMIRYSWKKPHEIGGGTITLPVYEESIQILFDNQMHPERLEVELFNIICTPFPDY
;
A
#
# COMPACT_ATOMS: atom_id res chain seq x y z
N MET A 1 7.90 -49.92 48.02
CA MET A 1 9.31 -49.73 47.62
C MET A 1 9.32 -48.85 46.38
N LEU A 2 9.48 -47.53 46.55
CA LEU A 2 9.45 -46.54 45.46
C LEU A 2 10.89 -46.23 45.05
N ILE A 3 11.26 -46.60 43.82
CA ILE A 3 12.57 -46.27 43.23
C ILE A 3 12.53 -44.79 42.84
N ARG A 4 13.16 -43.93 43.65
CA ARG A 4 13.47 -42.55 43.29
C ARG A 4 14.63 -42.56 42.29
N ILE A 5 14.31 -42.38 41.01
CA ILE A 5 15.32 -42.07 39.99
C ILE A 5 15.78 -40.63 40.23
N LYS A 6 17.00 -40.47 40.76
CA LYS A 6 17.71 -39.17 40.82
C LYS A 6 18.10 -38.78 39.40
N PHE A 7 17.28 -37.94 38.76
CA PHE A 7 17.72 -37.23 37.57
C PHE A 7 18.80 -36.22 37.97
N SER A 8 20.01 -36.50 37.51
CA SER A 8 21.20 -35.66 37.67
C SER A 8 20.94 -34.25 37.09
N SER A 9 21.21 -33.24 37.91
CA SER A 9 21.19 -31.79 37.60
C SER A 9 22.02 -31.39 36.36
N PHE A 10 22.85 -32.30 35.85
CA PHE A 10 23.67 -32.10 34.66
C PHE A 10 22.89 -32.18 33.34
N MET A 11 21.88 -33.06 33.25
CA MET A 11 21.05 -33.22 32.03
C MET A 11 20.15 -32.00 31.77
N THR A 12 19.68 -31.34 32.83
CA THR A 12 18.81 -30.16 32.73
C THR A 12 19.57 -28.94 32.22
N LYS A 13 20.88 -28.84 32.46
CA LYS A 13 21.73 -27.76 31.95
C LYS A 13 22.06 -27.91 30.46
N ILE A 14 22.16 -29.15 29.96
CA ILE A 14 22.41 -29.42 28.53
C ILE A 14 21.16 -29.12 27.68
N LEU A 15 19.95 -29.32 28.23
CA LEU A 15 18.70 -29.05 27.51
C LEU A 15 18.43 -27.54 27.32
N ILE A 16 18.87 -26.69 28.24
CA ILE A 16 18.70 -25.22 28.16
C ILE A 16 19.69 -24.59 27.16
N ILE A 17 20.87 -25.20 26.96
CA ILE A 17 21.87 -24.73 25.99
C ILE A 17 21.45 -25.05 24.55
N LEU A 18 20.67 -26.10 24.32
CA LEU A 18 20.12 -26.44 22.99
C LEU A 18 19.04 -25.47 22.49
N ILE A 19 18.35 -24.76 23.40
CA ILE A 19 17.33 -23.75 23.03
C ILE A 19 17.99 -22.42 22.59
N LEU A 20 19.23 -22.18 23.00
CA LEU A 20 20.01 -20.98 22.62
C LEU A 20 20.75 -21.13 21.28
N LEU A 21 20.74 -22.33 20.67
CA LEU A 21 21.51 -22.64 19.45
C LEU A 21 20.72 -22.50 18.13
N PHE A 22 19.47 -22.02 18.15
CA PHE A 22 18.69 -21.83 16.91
C PHE A 22 17.99 -20.46 16.80
N PRO A 23 18.74 -19.33 16.81
CA PRO A 23 18.16 -18.04 16.43
C PRO A 23 17.51 -18.07 15.04
N GLY A 24 18.00 -18.94 14.14
CA GLY A 24 17.44 -19.12 12.80
C GLY A 24 16.00 -19.67 12.75
N ASN A 25 15.57 -20.48 13.73
CA ASN A 25 14.20 -21.00 13.72
C ASN A 25 13.20 -19.93 14.17
N ASN A 26 13.60 -19.11 15.14
CA ASN A 26 12.79 -17.98 15.61
C ASN A 26 12.66 -16.89 14.53
N ALA A 27 13.75 -16.55 13.83
CA ALA A 27 13.70 -15.53 12.78
C ALA A 27 12.83 -15.97 11.59
N LYS A 28 12.94 -17.23 11.16
CA LYS A 28 12.07 -17.79 10.10
C LYS A 28 10.59 -17.77 10.51
N ASN A 29 10.28 -18.13 11.76
CA ASN A 29 8.91 -18.08 12.26
C ASN A 29 8.38 -16.64 12.30
N ARG A 30 9.19 -15.69 12.77
CA ARG A 30 8.82 -14.27 12.76
C ARG A 30 8.58 -13.73 11.36
N LEU A 31 9.43 -14.09 10.40
CA LEU A 31 9.21 -13.73 8.99
C LEU A 31 7.88 -14.28 8.47
N LYS A 32 7.55 -15.55 8.75
CA LYS A 32 6.25 -16.14 8.38
C LYS A 32 5.08 -15.38 9.02
N GLU A 33 5.16 -15.05 10.30
CA GLU A 33 4.13 -14.26 10.99
C GLU A 33 3.95 -12.87 10.37
N PHE A 34 5.04 -12.18 10.03
CA PHE A 34 4.96 -10.85 9.41
C PHE A 34 4.40 -10.91 7.99
N ASN A 35 4.78 -11.91 7.19
CA ASN A 35 4.18 -12.13 5.86
C ASN A 35 2.69 -12.43 5.99
N ALA A 36 2.29 -13.34 6.89
CA ALA A 36 0.88 -13.65 7.09
C ALA A 36 0.04 -12.43 7.49
N LYS A 37 0.60 -11.52 8.32
CA LYS A 37 -0.04 -10.24 8.64
C LYS A 37 -0.16 -9.32 7.43
N LEU A 38 0.89 -9.22 6.61
CA LEU A 38 0.85 -8.41 5.38
C LEU A 38 -0.22 -8.94 4.42
N ASP A 39 -0.22 -10.24 4.17
CA ASP A 39 -1.17 -10.90 3.29
C ASP A 39 -2.60 -10.71 3.80
N HIS A 40 -2.81 -10.85 5.10
CA HIS A 40 -4.11 -10.59 5.71
C HIS A 40 -4.59 -9.15 5.47
N ILE A 41 -3.73 -8.14 5.68
CA ILE A 41 -4.08 -6.73 5.42
C ILE A 41 -4.46 -6.53 3.95
N VAL A 42 -3.69 -7.11 3.02
CA VAL A 42 -3.98 -7.03 1.58
C VAL A 42 -5.33 -7.67 1.25
N GLN A 43 -5.60 -8.87 1.74
CA GLN A 43 -6.86 -9.58 1.45
C GLN A 43 -8.07 -8.85 2.01
N VAL A 44 -8.00 -8.39 3.27
CA VAL A 44 -9.09 -7.64 3.90
C VAL A 44 -9.30 -6.31 3.17
N PHE A 45 -8.22 -5.64 2.75
CA PHE A 45 -8.32 -4.41 1.95
C PHE A 45 -9.06 -4.66 0.63
N LYS A 46 -8.70 -5.68 -0.14
CA LYS A 46 -9.36 -5.97 -1.43
C LYS A 46 -10.85 -6.24 -1.25
N LEU A 47 -11.20 -7.11 -0.31
CA LEU A 47 -12.58 -7.50 -0.06
C LEU A 47 -13.45 -6.38 0.52
N ASN A 48 -12.84 -5.37 1.16
CA ASN A 48 -13.56 -4.33 1.87
C ASN A 48 -13.08 -2.92 1.48
N ILE A 49 -12.58 -2.77 0.25
CA ILE A 49 -12.07 -1.48 -0.24
C ILE A 49 -13.16 -0.40 -0.19
N LEU A 50 -14.43 -0.78 -0.29
CA LEU A 50 -15.58 0.12 -0.15
C LEU A 50 -15.82 0.60 1.29
N ASP A 51 -15.34 -0.11 2.32
CA ASP A 51 -15.43 0.30 3.72
C ASP A 51 -14.29 1.25 4.08
N ARG A 52 -14.60 2.55 4.11
CA ARG A 52 -13.63 3.61 4.41
C ARG A 52 -13.02 3.47 5.80
N ASP A 53 -13.81 3.20 6.83
CA ASP A 53 -13.31 3.12 8.21
C ASP A 53 -12.41 1.92 8.41
N LEU A 54 -12.72 0.81 7.75
CA LEU A 54 -11.84 -0.34 7.71
C LEU A 54 -10.54 -0.04 6.95
N CYS A 55 -10.61 0.64 5.79
CA CYS A 55 -9.40 1.07 5.07
C CYS A 55 -8.49 1.98 5.92
N LEU A 56 -9.09 2.90 6.70
CA LEU A 56 -8.35 3.72 7.66
C LEU A 56 -7.65 2.90 8.75
N LYS A 57 -8.24 1.80 9.21
CA LYS A 57 -7.58 0.87 10.15
C LYS A 57 -6.46 0.10 9.46
N LEU A 58 -6.72 -0.47 8.28
CA LEU A 58 -5.76 -1.26 7.52
C LEU A 58 -4.51 -0.47 7.13
N LYS A 59 -4.62 0.82 6.75
CA LYS A 59 -3.44 1.65 6.48
C LYS A 59 -2.56 1.82 7.73
N LEU A 60 -3.18 1.95 8.91
CA LEU A 60 -2.47 2.08 10.18
C LEU A 60 -1.80 0.76 10.58
N ASP A 61 -2.47 -0.38 10.33
CA ASP A 61 -1.91 -1.70 10.55
C ASP A 61 -0.72 -1.99 9.64
N ALA A 62 -0.79 -1.61 8.36
CA ALA A 62 0.33 -1.70 7.43
C ALA A 62 1.54 -0.86 7.91
N SER A 63 1.27 0.35 8.40
CA SER A 63 2.28 1.22 9.03
C SER A 63 2.92 0.58 10.26
N LYS A 64 2.08 0.01 11.12
CA LYS A 64 2.50 -0.64 12.37
C LYS A 64 3.36 -1.86 12.06
N LEU A 65 2.94 -2.72 11.13
CA LEU A 65 3.71 -3.86 10.66
C LEU A 65 5.11 -3.45 10.22
N ALA A 66 5.22 -2.41 9.39
CA ALA A 66 6.52 -1.92 8.92
C ALA A 66 7.44 -1.45 10.07
N ARG A 67 6.87 -0.81 11.10
CA ARG A 67 7.62 -0.40 12.30
C ARG A 67 8.03 -1.60 13.14
N ASP A 68 7.13 -2.55 13.36
CA ASP A 68 7.38 -3.73 14.19
C ASP A 68 8.48 -4.62 13.59
N VAL A 69 8.48 -4.79 12.27
CA VAL A 69 9.54 -5.51 11.55
C VAL A 69 10.89 -4.81 11.70
N LYS A 70 10.95 -3.49 11.53
CA LYS A 70 12.20 -2.73 11.72
C LYS A 70 12.73 -2.83 13.15
N LYS A 71 11.84 -2.73 14.15
CA LYS A 71 12.21 -2.92 15.56
C LYS A 71 12.76 -4.32 15.81
N TYR A 72 12.14 -5.35 15.23
CA TYR A 72 12.63 -6.73 15.36
C TYR A 72 14.04 -6.91 14.76
N VAL A 73 14.28 -6.36 13.56
CA VAL A 73 15.60 -6.39 12.91
C VAL A 73 16.66 -5.65 13.75
N GLN A 74 16.31 -4.51 14.34
CA GLN A 74 17.22 -3.74 15.20
C GLN A 74 17.53 -4.45 16.52
N ALA A 75 16.54 -5.13 17.10
CA ALA A 75 16.69 -5.88 18.35
C ALA A 75 17.42 -7.22 18.17
N THR A 76 17.69 -7.65 16.92
CA THR A 76 18.32 -8.94 16.60
C THR A 76 19.57 -8.71 15.73
N PRO A 77 20.68 -8.21 16.29
CA PRO A 77 21.85 -7.81 15.51
C PRO A 77 22.51 -8.96 14.73
N ASP A 78 22.45 -10.19 15.26
CA ASP A 78 23.10 -11.37 14.69
C ASP A 78 22.29 -12.07 13.59
N LEU A 79 21.28 -11.40 13.00
CA LEU A 79 20.53 -11.93 11.87
C LEU A 79 21.44 -12.13 10.65
N ALA A 80 21.32 -13.29 10.00
CA ALA A 80 21.90 -13.50 8.69
C ALA A 80 21.44 -12.41 7.71
N ILE A 81 22.36 -11.95 6.85
CA ILE A 81 22.11 -10.85 5.89
C ILE A 81 20.87 -11.13 5.03
N SER A 82 20.70 -12.36 4.56
CA SER A 82 19.53 -12.79 3.78
C SER A 82 18.22 -12.64 4.55
N MET A 83 18.18 -13.13 5.79
CA MET A 83 17.01 -13.02 6.67
C MET A 83 16.68 -11.56 6.99
N LYS A 84 17.70 -10.73 7.24
CA LYS A 84 17.53 -9.29 7.43
C LYS A 84 16.93 -8.62 6.19
N SER A 85 17.39 -9.00 5.00
CA SER A 85 16.85 -8.52 3.73
C SER A 85 15.37 -8.90 3.56
N GLU A 86 15.02 -10.16 3.78
CA GLU A 86 13.63 -10.65 3.69
C GLU A 86 12.70 -9.91 4.65
N LEU A 87 13.11 -9.71 5.91
CA LEU A 87 12.34 -8.93 6.88
C LEU A 87 12.19 -7.47 6.42
N LEU A 88 13.27 -6.82 6.02
CA LEU A 88 13.20 -5.42 5.56
C LEU A 88 12.34 -5.26 4.31
N GLU A 89 12.26 -6.28 3.45
CA GLU A 89 11.33 -6.30 2.32
C GLU A 89 9.87 -6.32 2.78
N VAL A 90 9.51 -7.07 3.83
CA VAL A 90 8.16 -7.00 4.43
C VAL A 90 7.86 -5.60 4.97
N ALA A 91 8.83 -4.96 5.64
CA ALA A 91 8.67 -3.59 6.13
C ALA A 91 8.46 -2.58 4.98
N LYS A 92 9.16 -2.77 3.87
CA LYS A 92 9.04 -1.95 2.67
C LYS A 92 7.66 -2.12 2.03
N LYS A 93 7.17 -3.37 1.89
CA LYS A 93 5.80 -3.65 1.42
C LYS A 93 4.74 -3.03 2.33
N GLY A 94 4.87 -3.17 3.66
CA GLY A 94 3.94 -2.54 4.62
C GLY A 94 3.89 -1.01 4.50
N LYS A 95 5.05 -0.35 4.31
CA LYS A 95 5.08 1.11 4.07
C LYS A 95 4.39 1.47 2.75
N ALA A 96 4.65 0.72 1.69
CA ALA A 96 4.03 0.97 0.39
C ALA A 96 2.51 0.75 0.43
N LEU A 97 2.04 -0.30 1.11
CA LEU A 97 0.62 -0.60 1.26
C LEU A 97 -0.12 0.50 2.03
N ASN A 98 0.47 1.07 3.09
CA ASN A 98 -0.11 2.23 3.78
C ASN A 98 -0.36 3.39 2.80
N VAL A 99 0.68 3.77 2.05
CA VAL A 99 0.60 4.87 1.09
C VAL A 99 -0.42 4.57 -0.01
N TYR A 100 -0.45 3.32 -0.49
CA TYR A 100 -1.39 2.86 -1.52
C TYR A 100 -2.85 2.94 -1.05
N ILE A 101 -3.16 2.45 0.15
CA ILE A 101 -4.51 2.57 0.73
C ILE A 101 -4.88 4.04 0.94
N SER A 102 -3.93 4.86 1.40
CA SER A 102 -4.14 6.31 1.57
C SER A 102 -4.43 6.99 0.23
N CYS A 103 -3.69 6.67 -0.83
CA CYS A 103 -3.95 7.15 -2.19
C CYS A 103 -5.37 6.82 -2.64
N LEU A 104 -5.82 5.58 -2.36
CA LEU A 104 -7.08 5.07 -2.88
C LEU A 104 -8.30 5.50 -2.07
N ARG A 105 -8.14 5.82 -0.78
CA ARG A 105 -9.27 6.01 0.15
C ARG A 105 -9.23 7.31 0.97
N ASP A 106 -8.08 7.97 1.06
CA ASP A 106 -7.98 9.34 1.58
C ASP A 106 -7.96 10.33 0.41
N THR A 107 -9.14 10.63 -0.13
CA THR A 107 -9.30 11.57 -1.24
C THR A 107 -8.67 12.94 -0.92
N GLY A 108 -7.73 13.38 -1.76
CA GLY A 108 -7.30 14.78 -1.84
C GLY A 108 -6.13 15.24 -0.95
N MET A 109 -5.61 14.42 -0.03
CA MET A 109 -4.56 14.86 0.91
C MET A 109 -3.24 14.07 0.84
N TYR A 110 -3.16 12.98 0.09
CA TYR A 110 -1.97 12.13 0.08
C TYR A 110 -1.32 12.10 -1.30
N ILE A 111 -0.15 12.73 -1.42
CA ILE A 111 0.69 12.68 -2.62
C ILE A 111 1.41 11.34 -2.63
N THR A 112 1.10 10.49 -3.60
CA THR A 112 1.71 9.18 -3.73
C THR A 112 2.68 9.17 -4.90
N SER A 113 3.92 8.80 -4.65
CA SER A 113 4.89 8.61 -5.74
C SER A 113 4.49 7.42 -6.62
N LEU A 114 4.69 7.53 -7.94
CA LEU A 114 4.43 6.45 -8.88
C LEU A 114 5.16 5.16 -8.50
N LYS A 115 6.40 5.29 -8.03
CA LYS A 115 7.22 4.15 -7.60
C LYS A 115 6.58 3.38 -6.45
N GLN A 116 6.05 4.08 -5.44
CA GLN A 116 5.40 3.44 -4.29
C GLN A 116 4.08 2.81 -4.68
N PHE A 117 3.28 3.50 -5.49
CA PHE A 117 2.01 2.98 -5.96
C PHE A 117 2.20 1.71 -6.77
N ASN A 118 3.07 1.75 -7.80
CA ASN A 118 3.34 0.58 -8.65
C ASN A 118 3.92 -0.59 -7.85
N TYR A 119 4.82 -0.30 -6.92
CA TYR A 119 5.40 -1.34 -6.07
C TYR A 119 4.35 -2.01 -5.17
N ALA A 120 3.39 -1.25 -4.63
CA ALA A 120 2.25 -1.81 -3.90
C ALA A 120 1.31 -2.59 -4.83
N ASN A 121 0.98 -2.03 -5.99
CA ASN A 121 0.08 -2.64 -6.96
C ASN A 121 0.58 -4.02 -7.44
N ASN A 122 1.89 -4.22 -7.51
CA ASN A 122 2.51 -5.49 -7.90
C ASN A 122 2.19 -6.67 -6.96
N PHE A 123 1.73 -6.42 -5.72
CA PHE A 123 1.32 -7.48 -4.80
C PHE A 123 -0.13 -7.35 -4.31
N VAL A 124 -0.79 -6.21 -4.54
CA VAL A 124 -2.24 -6.07 -4.33
C VAL A 124 -3.01 -6.59 -5.56
N TYR A 125 -2.43 -6.44 -6.76
CA TYR A 125 -3.02 -6.79 -8.05
C TYR A 125 -4.33 -6.06 -8.31
N GLY A 126 -4.30 -4.72 -8.25
CA GLY A 126 -5.38 -3.90 -8.80
C GLY A 126 -5.16 -3.66 -10.29
N ASP A 127 -6.26 -3.65 -11.04
CA ASP A 127 -6.25 -3.47 -12.47
C ASP A 127 -6.11 -1.99 -12.82
N LEU A 128 -5.39 -1.71 -13.91
CA LEU A 128 -5.14 -0.36 -14.41
C LEU A 128 -5.39 -0.34 -15.91
N GLU A 129 -6.39 0.43 -16.31
CA GLU A 129 -6.74 0.67 -17.72
C GLU A 129 -6.52 2.13 -18.08
N TYR A 130 -6.09 2.40 -19.30
CA TYR A 130 -5.93 3.76 -19.79
C TYR A 130 -7.27 4.30 -20.33
N MET A 131 -7.75 5.39 -19.75
CA MET A 131 -8.84 6.18 -20.35
C MET A 131 -8.28 7.15 -21.39
N HIS A 132 -7.23 7.88 -21.02
CA HIS A 132 -6.52 8.81 -21.91
C HIS A 132 -5.02 8.60 -21.76
N LYS A 133 -4.40 7.98 -22.76
CA LYS A 133 -2.96 7.77 -22.80
C LYS A 133 -2.28 8.85 -23.64
N ALA A 134 -1.33 9.57 -23.05
CA ALA A 134 -0.49 10.56 -23.72
C ALA A 134 -1.23 11.64 -24.53
N GLN A 135 -2.53 11.86 -24.26
CA GLN A 135 -3.33 12.91 -24.92
C GLN A 135 -3.18 14.29 -24.24
N TYR A 136 -2.77 14.28 -22.97
CA TYR A 136 -2.65 15.47 -22.12
C TYR A 136 -1.30 15.46 -21.39
N CYS A 137 -1.00 16.49 -20.61
CA CYS A 137 0.21 16.54 -19.78
C CYS A 137 0.26 15.44 -18.70
N SER A 138 -0.84 14.74 -18.47
CA SER A 138 -0.99 13.69 -17.48
C SER A 138 -1.86 12.59 -18.06
N GLU A 139 -1.61 11.36 -17.62
CA GLU A 139 -2.36 10.19 -18.03
C GLU A 139 -3.55 10.02 -17.10
N VAL A 140 -4.72 9.70 -17.66
CA VAL A 140 -5.89 9.31 -16.86
C VAL A 140 -6.09 7.81 -16.99
N LEU A 141 -6.13 7.14 -15.84
CA LEU A 141 -6.32 5.71 -15.73
C LEU A 141 -7.61 5.42 -14.96
N ILE A 142 -8.21 4.29 -15.29
CA ILE A 142 -9.25 3.65 -14.49
C ILE A 142 -8.54 2.58 -13.67
N PHE A 143 -8.67 2.68 -12.35
CA PHE A 143 -8.22 1.69 -11.39
C PHE A 143 -9.41 0.86 -10.92
N SER A 144 -9.25 -0.46 -10.87
CA SER A 144 -10.29 -1.33 -10.31
C SER A 144 -9.74 -2.46 -9.45
N ILE A 145 -10.51 -2.80 -8.41
CA ILE A 145 -10.41 -4.03 -7.63
C ILE A 145 -11.84 -4.49 -7.39
N ASP A 146 -12.23 -5.63 -7.97
CA ASP A 146 -13.59 -6.15 -7.91
C ASP A 146 -14.61 -5.05 -8.29
N GLU A 147 -15.52 -4.69 -7.38
CA GLU A 147 -16.57 -3.68 -7.60
C GLU A 147 -16.08 -2.23 -7.40
N PHE A 148 -14.89 -2.02 -6.86
CA PHE A 148 -14.35 -0.67 -6.67
C PHE A 148 -13.74 -0.15 -7.97
N VAL A 149 -14.15 1.06 -8.36
CA VAL A 149 -13.64 1.75 -9.53
C VAL A 149 -13.25 3.18 -9.14
N ALA A 150 -12.02 3.56 -9.47
CA ALA A 150 -11.50 4.90 -9.25
C ALA A 150 -10.85 5.44 -10.52
N TYR A 151 -11.08 6.72 -10.80
CA TYR A 151 -10.36 7.44 -11.84
C TYR A 151 -9.16 8.09 -11.19
N ILE A 152 -7.98 7.79 -11.70
CA ILE A 152 -6.72 8.27 -11.16
C ILE A 152 -5.98 9.06 -12.23
N VAL A 153 -5.30 10.12 -11.80
CA VAL A 153 -4.39 10.87 -12.64
C VAL A 153 -2.97 10.47 -12.30
N LYS A 154 -2.19 10.17 -13.34
CA LYS A 154 -0.78 9.84 -13.28
C LYS A 154 -0.01 10.94 -13.98
N ASN A 155 0.91 11.55 -13.24
CA ASN A 155 1.88 12.49 -13.79
C ASN A 155 3.25 11.82 -13.85
N PRO A 156 3.70 11.38 -15.03
CA PRO A 156 5.03 10.81 -15.20
C PRO A 156 6.14 11.87 -15.29
N GLU A 157 5.79 13.15 -15.40
CA GLU A 157 6.74 14.22 -15.63
C GLU A 157 7.49 14.62 -14.35
N PRO A 158 8.72 15.15 -14.49
CA PRO A 158 9.52 15.65 -13.36
C PRO A 158 9.04 17.03 -12.86
N LYS A 159 7.92 17.54 -13.37
CA LYS A 159 7.31 18.81 -12.96
C LYS A 159 5.87 18.59 -12.53
N GLY A 160 5.41 19.36 -11.57
CA GLY A 160 4.01 19.37 -11.14
C GLY A 160 3.12 20.32 -11.94
N PHE A 161 1.82 20.07 -11.93
CA PHE A 161 0.80 20.84 -12.64
C PHE A 161 -0.44 21.05 -11.77
N MET A 162 -1.08 22.21 -11.93
CA MET A 162 -2.50 22.35 -11.62
C MET A 162 -3.29 21.75 -12.78
N ILE A 163 -4.04 20.68 -12.50
CA ILE A 163 -4.93 20.07 -13.48
C ILE A 163 -6.34 20.59 -13.25
N ARG A 164 -6.94 21.16 -14.29
CA ARG A 164 -8.36 21.49 -14.35
C ARG A 164 -9.03 20.55 -15.34
N TYR A 165 -10.07 19.85 -14.94
CA TYR A 165 -10.84 18.97 -15.82
C TYR A 165 -12.34 19.16 -15.62
N SER A 166 -13.11 18.84 -16.65
CA SER A 166 -14.55 18.76 -16.60
C SER A 166 -14.98 17.29 -16.67
N TRP A 167 -16.09 16.97 -16.01
CA TRP A 167 -16.69 15.64 -16.03
C TRP A 167 -18.19 15.77 -16.23
N LYS A 168 -18.81 14.79 -16.90
CA LYS A 168 -20.27 14.66 -17.04
C LYS A 168 -20.64 13.18 -17.20
N LYS A 169 -21.89 12.83 -16.91
CA LYS A 169 -22.40 11.50 -17.26
C LYS A 169 -22.66 11.40 -18.77
N PRO A 170 -22.67 10.17 -19.33
CA PRO A 170 -23.15 9.95 -20.68
C PRO A 170 -24.54 10.57 -20.87
N HIS A 171 -24.72 11.30 -21.97
CA HIS A 171 -25.98 11.95 -22.35
C HIS A 171 -26.49 13.10 -21.44
N GLU A 172 -25.70 13.55 -20.46
CA GLU A 172 -26.02 14.76 -19.70
C GLU A 172 -25.41 16.02 -20.34
N ILE A 173 -26.17 17.12 -20.32
CA ILE A 173 -25.72 18.45 -20.78
C ILE A 173 -24.97 19.19 -19.65
N GLY A 174 -25.12 18.73 -18.41
CA GLY A 174 -24.48 19.29 -17.21
C GLY A 174 -23.43 18.36 -16.60
N GLY A 175 -22.49 18.96 -15.87
CA GLY A 175 -21.36 18.29 -15.27
C GLY A 175 -20.65 19.17 -14.25
N GLY A 176 -19.52 18.71 -13.72
CA GLY A 176 -18.70 19.47 -12.78
C GLY A 176 -17.35 19.87 -13.38
N THR A 177 -16.74 20.92 -12.82
CA THR A 177 -15.34 21.27 -13.07
C THR A 177 -14.56 21.15 -11.78
N ILE A 178 -13.40 20.48 -11.84
CA ILE A 178 -12.53 20.28 -10.70
C ILE A 178 -11.14 20.79 -11.07
N THR A 179 -10.48 21.42 -10.10
CA THR A 179 -9.08 21.83 -10.18
C THR A 179 -8.34 21.20 -9.02
N LEU A 180 -7.21 20.53 -9.28
CA LEU A 180 -6.38 19.93 -8.24
C LEU A 180 -4.89 19.96 -8.59
N PRO A 181 -4.01 20.05 -7.58
CA PRO A 181 -2.57 19.98 -7.78
C PRO A 181 -2.13 18.52 -8.00
N VAL A 182 -1.35 18.27 -9.05
CA VAL A 182 -0.68 17.00 -9.28
C VAL A 182 0.83 17.22 -9.29
N TYR A 183 1.52 16.50 -8.41
CA TYR A 183 2.95 16.68 -8.19
C TYR A 183 3.78 15.88 -9.19
N GLU A 184 5.08 16.16 -9.25
CA GLU A 184 6.04 15.40 -10.06
C GLU A 184 6.00 13.91 -9.73
N GLU A 185 6.14 13.08 -10.77
CA GLU A 185 6.24 11.62 -10.67
C GLU A 185 5.22 10.99 -9.69
N SER A 186 3.98 11.47 -9.73
CA SER A 186 2.94 11.14 -8.74
C SER A 186 1.68 10.57 -9.36
N ILE A 187 0.87 9.96 -8.48
CA ILE A 187 -0.46 9.45 -8.78
C ILE A 187 -1.44 9.90 -7.71
N GLN A 188 -2.65 10.24 -8.13
CA GLN A 188 -3.70 10.73 -7.26
C GLN A 188 -5.07 10.31 -7.76
N ILE A 189 -6.00 10.02 -6.85
CA ILE A 189 -7.41 9.84 -7.20
C ILE A 189 -8.02 11.18 -7.62
N LEU A 190 -8.73 11.16 -8.74
CA LEU A 190 -9.66 12.20 -9.16
C LEU A 190 -11.00 12.04 -8.44
N PHE A 191 -11.60 10.85 -8.54
CA PHE A 191 -12.83 10.44 -7.86
C PHE A 191 -12.98 8.92 -7.90
N ASP A 192 -13.88 8.39 -7.08
CA ASP A 192 -14.21 6.97 -6.98
C ASP A 192 -15.73 6.76 -6.90
N ASN A 193 -16.15 5.52 -7.18
CA ASN A 193 -17.54 5.13 -7.27
C ASN A 193 -18.31 5.06 -5.94
N GLN A 194 -17.64 5.26 -4.81
CA GLN A 194 -18.26 5.20 -3.49
C GLN A 194 -18.46 6.60 -2.91
N MET A 195 -17.45 7.48 -3.03
CA MET A 195 -17.57 8.89 -2.65
C MET A 195 -18.39 9.69 -3.66
N HIS A 196 -18.33 9.29 -4.93
CA HIS A 196 -19.02 9.96 -6.02
C HIS A 196 -19.68 8.90 -6.93
N PRO A 197 -20.69 8.16 -6.43
CA PRO A 197 -21.38 7.15 -7.23
C PRO A 197 -22.05 7.77 -8.47
N GLU A 198 -22.37 9.06 -8.43
CA GLU A 198 -22.85 9.80 -9.59
C GLU A 198 -21.78 10.00 -10.68
N ARG A 199 -20.53 9.60 -10.43
CA ARG A 199 -19.41 9.71 -11.36
C ARG A 199 -18.89 8.38 -11.87
N LEU A 200 -19.68 7.31 -11.74
CA LEU A 200 -19.40 6.08 -12.47
C LEU A 200 -19.57 6.31 -13.97
N GLU A 201 -18.70 5.72 -14.80
CA GLU A 201 -18.82 5.74 -16.27
C GLU A 201 -18.89 7.14 -16.88
N VAL A 202 -18.22 8.12 -16.26
CA VAL A 202 -18.23 9.51 -16.74
C VAL A 202 -17.31 9.73 -17.93
N GLU A 203 -17.69 10.72 -18.73
CA GLU A 203 -16.80 11.33 -19.72
C GLU A 203 -15.95 12.41 -19.04
N LEU A 204 -14.63 12.30 -19.20
CA LEU A 204 -13.68 13.33 -18.79
C LEU A 204 -13.26 14.14 -20.02
N PHE A 205 -13.30 15.47 -19.91
CA PHE A 205 -13.01 16.37 -21.02
C PHE A 205 -12.47 17.71 -20.51
N ASN A 206 -12.01 18.56 -21.45
CA ASN A 206 -11.39 19.85 -21.15
C ASN A 206 -10.28 19.75 -20.08
N ILE A 207 -9.44 18.72 -20.18
CA ILE A 207 -8.29 18.53 -19.29
C ILE A 207 -7.22 19.56 -19.68
N ILE A 208 -7.01 20.54 -18.80
CA ILE A 208 -6.04 21.61 -18.95
C ILE A 208 -5.00 21.47 -17.84
N CYS A 209 -3.74 21.59 -18.22
CA CYS A 209 -2.63 21.56 -17.29
C CYS A 209 -1.91 22.90 -17.27
N THR A 210 -1.72 23.44 -16.08
CA THR A 210 -0.92 24.63 -15.86
C THR A 210 0.28 24.25 -15.00
N PRO A 211 1.53 24.37 -15.48
CA PRO A 211 2.70 24.08 -14.69
C PRO A 211 2.68 24.85 -13.36
N PHE A 212 3.21 24.25 -12.30
CA PHE A 212 3.48 25.01 -11.07
C PHE A 212 4.48 26.14 -11.37
N PRO A 213 4.40 27.27 -10.64
CA PRO A 213 5.40 28.32 -10.77
C PRO A 213 6.80 27.76 -10.45
N ASP A 214 7.78 28.06 -11.29
CA ASP A 214 9.18 27.84 -10.95
C ASP A 214 9.54 28.85 -9.83
N TYR A 215 9.84 28.36 -8.62
CA TYR A 215 10.30 29.18 -7.49
C TYR A 215 11.83 29.13 -7.36
#